data_AF-D0GNG6-F1
#
_entry.id   AF-D0GNG6-F1
#
_cell.length_a   1.000
_cell.length_b   1.000
_cell.length_c   1.000
_cell.angle_alpha   90.00
_cell.angle_beta   90.00
_cell.angle_gamma   90.00
#
_symmetry.space_group_name_H-M   'P 1'
#
loop_
_entity.id
_entity.type
_entity.pdbx_description
1 polymer ?
#
loop_
_entity_poly.entity_id
_entity_poly.type
_entity_poly.pdbx_seq_one_letter_code
_entity_poly.pdbx_strand_id
1 'polypeptide(L)'
;MAFLDTNIIEQLKGYFNKISEPIEIVSFLDDSQKSVELQAFLTEIDEISDKVNYTKKSFGEDASLEEKLEITRPVSFSLLKNGEKTGINFCGIPGGHEFNSFILAVLGLAGLGRKLEGDQLSKVAAVDKHLNIETFISLSCTKCPEVVQALNLIASNNPNITSSLVDGGVYPEEVSEKNIQGVPVVYINGNQAAIGEQTLEQLIGLVVSA
;
A
#
# COMPACT_ATOMS: atom_id res chain seq x y z
N MET A 1 -4.58 15.26 18.10
CA MET A 1 -5.85 15.46 17.36
C MET A 1 -6.17 14.12 16.77
N ALA A 2 -7.36 13.57 17.00
CA ALA A 2 -7.70 12.26 16.42
C ALA A 2 -7.68 12.38 14.89
N PHE A 3 -6.93 11.51 14.21
CA PHE A 3 -6.94 11.39 12.76
C PHE A 3 -8.27 10.83 12.26
N LEU A 4 -8.89 9.96 13.05
CA LEU A 4 -10.15 9.31 12.71
C LEU A 4 -11.29 9.86 13.57
N ASP A 5 -12.37 10.27 12.93
CA ASP A 5 -13.58 10.64 13.65
C ASP A 5 -14.32 9.39 14.16
N THR A 6 -15.18 9.60 15.16
CA THR A 6 -15.91 8.51 15.84
C THR A 6 -16.77 7.67 14.88
N ASN A 7 -17.32 8.26 13.82
CA ASN A 7 -18.15 7.53 12.87
C ASN A 7 -17.29 6.59 12.01
N ILE A 8 -16.13 7.06 11.54
CA ILE A 8 -15.16 6.21 10.85
C ILE A 8 -14.71 5.06 11.75
N ILE A 9 -14.38 5.34 13.01
CA ILE A 9 -13.97 4.30 13.97
C ILE A 9 -15.05 3.21 14.10
N GLU A 10 -16.31 3.57 14.26
CA GLU A 10 -17.41 2.60 14.38
C GLU A 10 -17.60 1.78 13.09
N GLN A 11 -17.46 2.41 11.92
CA GLN A 11 -17.48 1.68 10.64
C GLN A 11 -16.31 0.69 10.54
N LEU A 12 -15.10 1.12 10.89
CA LEU A 12 -13.91 0.28 10.88
C LEU A 12 -14.03 -0.91 11.82
N LYS A 13 -14.55 -0.73 13.04
CA LYS A 13 -14.85 -1.86 13.95
C LYS A 13 -15.75 -2.89 13.28
N GLY A 14 -16.82 -2.44 12.61
CA GLY A 14 -17.73 -3.31 11.87
C GLY A 14 -17.06 -4.10 10.74
N TYR A 15 -16.07 -3.50 10.07
CA TYR A 15 -15.28 -4.17 9.03
C TYR A 15 -14.24 -5.13 9.62
N PHE A 16 -13.46 -4.68 10.62
CA PHE A 16 -12.38 -5.47 11.23
C PHE A 16 -12.89 -6.69 11.99
N ASN A 17 -14.12 -6.64 12.54
CA ASN A 17 -14.77 -7.82 13.14
C ASN A 17 -15.00 -8.97 12.16
N LYS A 18 -14.93 -8.74 10.84
CA LYS A 18 -15.05 -9.78 9.81
C LYS A 18 -13.71 -10.44 9.48
N ILE A 19 -12.61 -9.93 10.03
CA ILE A 19 -11.26 -10.46 9.80
C ILE A 19 -11.06 -11.71 10.66
N SER A 20 -10.75 -12.82 10.01
CA SER A 20 -10.49 -14.10 10.69
C SER A 20 -9.04 -14.26 11.15
N GLU A 21 -8.09 -13.75 10.36
CA GLU A 21 -6.64 -13.87 10.59
C GLU A 21 -6.04 -12.48 10.82
N PRO A 22 -5.13 -12.30 11.79
CA PRO A 22 -4.57 -11.00 12.09
C PRO A 22 -3.75 -10.45 10.91
N ILE A 23 -3.89 -9.15 10.67
CA ILE A 23 -3.09 -8.38 9.73
C ILE A 23 -2.14 -7.49 10.54
N GLU A 24 -0.87 -7.52 10.21
CA GLU A 24 0.15 -6.74 10.90
C GLU A 24 0.56 -5.56 10.02
N ILE A 25 0.75 -4.40 10.64
CA ILE A 25 1.24 -3.19 10.03
C ILE A 25 2.60 -2.91 10.64
N VAL A 26 3.64 -2.86 9.81
CA VAL A 26 4.99 -2.53 10.27
C VAL A 26 5.41 -1.21 9.63
N SER A 27 5.56 -0.16 10.43
CA SER A 27 6.03 1.14 9.95
C SER A 27 7.54 1.29 10.05
N PHE A 28 8.10 2.11 9.16
CA PHE A 28 9.50 2.49 9.11
C PHE A 28 9.57 4.01 9.14
N LEU A 29 9.96 4.54 10.29
CA LEU A 29 9.83 5.96 10.62
C LEU A 29 11.19 6.60 10.86
N ASP A 30 11.26 7.89 10.55
CA ASP A 30 12.36 8.80 10.89
C ASP A 30 11.92 9.83 11.94
N ASP A 31 12.74 10.86 12.17
CA ASP A 31 12.46 11.95 13.10
C ASP A 31 11.59 13.08 12.52
N SER A 32 11.02 12.89 11.32
CA SER A 32 10.22 13.92 10.66
C SER A 32 8.84 14.09 11.32
N GLN A 33 8.26 15.28 11.15
CA GLN A 33 6.89 15.55 11.56
C GLN A 33 5.88 14.60 10.89
N LYS A 34 6.16 14.19 9.65
CA LYS A 34 5.32 13.25 8.90
C LYS A 34 5.36 11.83 9.49
N SER A 35 6.51 11.39 10.01
CA SER A 35 6.59 10.15 10.77
C SER A 35 5.76 10.19 12.05
N VAL A 36 5.73 11.32 12.76
CA VAL A 36 4.87 11.49 13.95
C VAL A 36 3.38 11.41 13.57
N GLU A 37 2.98 12.06 12.48
CA GLU A 37 1.61 12.00 11.96
C GLU A 37 1.22 10.57 11.54
N LEU A 38 2.08 9.87 10.80
CA LEU A 38 1.85 8.49 10.39
C LEU A 38 1.75 7.55 11.60
N GLN A 39 2.64 7.71 12.58
CA GLN A 39 2.60 6.93 13.81
C GLN A 39 1.27 7.10 14.54
N ALA A 40 0.80 8.34 14.69
CA ALA A 40 -0.46 8.62 15.37
C ALA A 40 -1.65 7.98 14.62
N PHE A 41 -1.70 8.11 13.29
CA PHE A 41 -2.71 7.44 12.46
C PHE A 41 -2.72 5.92 12.64
N LEU A 42 -1.55 5.27 12.59
CA LEU A 42 -1.45 3.81 12.72
C LEU A 42 -1.75 3.32 14.15
N THR A 43 -1.39 4.09 15.16
CA THR A 43 -1.78 3.79 16.56
C THR A 43 -3.29 3.87 16.73
N GLU A 44 -3.96 4.87 16.14
CA GLU A 44 -5.43 4.92 16.17
C GLU A 44 -6.06 3.70 15.48
N ILE A 45 -5.47 3.17 14.41
CA ILE A 45 -5.95 1.95 13.75
C ILE A 45 -5.78 0.71 14.63
N ASP A 46 -4.64 0.57 15.31
CA ASP A 46 -4.32 -0.54 16.23
C ASP A 46 -5.30 -0.62 17.41
N GLU A 47 -5.75 0.54 17.92
CA GLU A 47 -6.71 0.63 19.03
C GLU A 47 -8.14 0.19 18.64
N ILE A 48 -8.47 0.06 17.35
CA ILE A 48 -9.81 -0.27 16.88
C ILE A 48 -10.13 -1.76 17.07
N SER A 49 -9.16 -2.66 16.84
CA SER A 49 -9.38 -4.11 16.87
C SER A 49 -8.09 -4.87 17.10
N ASP A 50 -8.20 -5.98 17.83
CA ASP A 50 -7.15 -6.98 17.99
C ASP A 50 -6.74 -7.70 16.68
N LYS A 51 -7.49 -7.49 15.58
CA LYS A 51 -7.24 -8.12 14.27
C LYS A 51 -6.28 -7.35 13.38
N VAL A 52 -6.01 -6.08 13.68
CA VAL A 52 -5.10 -5.25 12.90
C VAL A 52 -4.08 -4.67 13.87
N ASN A 53 -2.86 -5.20 13.84
CA ASN A 53 -1.85 -4.89 14.85
C ASN A 53 -0.74 -4.02 14.29
N TYR A 54 -0.32 -3.02 15.04
CA TYR A 54 0.71 -2.08 14.62
C TYR A 54 2.03 -2.28 15.36
N THR A 55 3.13 -2.37 14.60
CA THR A 55 4.50 -2.35 15.10
C THR A 55 5.28 -1.20 14.47
N LYS A 56 5.95 -0.40 15.32
CA LYS A 56 6.86 0.65 14.87
C LYS A 56 8.29 0.13 14.72
N LYS A 57 8.96 0.50 13.63
CA LYS A 57 10.41 0.39 13.43
C LYS A 57 10.99 1.74 13.02
N SER A 58 12.26 1.95 13.35
CA SER A 58 13.04 3.07 12.83
C SER A 58 13.61 2.70 11.46
N PHE A 59 13.49 3.60 10.49
CA PHE A 59 14.09 3.41 9.18
C PHE A 59 15.63 3.46 9.28
N GLY A 60 16.31 2.52 8.63
CA GLY A 60 17.75 2.31 8.67
C GLY A 60 18.26 1.45 9.85
N GLU A 61 17.37 0.97 10.73
CA GLU A 61 17.77 0.16 11.89
C GLU A 61 17.86 -1.34 11.56
N ASP A 62 16.97 -1.84 10.70
CA ASP A 62 16.87 -3.26 10.32
C ASP A 62 16.91 -3.41 8.79
N ALA A 63 18.11 -3.26 8.24
CA ALA A 63 18.35 -3.33 6.80
C ALA A 63 17.87 -4.65 6.18
N SER A 64 17.94 -5.77 6.91
CA SER A 64 17.48 -7.07 6.42
C SER A 64 15.95 -7.13 6.29
N LEU A 65 15.21 -6.54 7.24
CA LEU A 65 13.76 -6.43 7.15
C LEU A 65 13.33 -5.44 6.06
N GLU A 66 14.01 -4.30 5.96
CA GLU A 66 13.75 -3.29 4.94
C GLU A 66 13.95 -3.85 3.52
N GLU A 67 15.03 -4.59 3.29
CA GLU A 67 15.28 -5.28 2.03
C GLU A 67 14.20 -6.33 1.74
N LYS A 68 13.84 -7.16 2.73
CA LYS A 68 12.79 -8.18 2.59
C LYS A 68 11.47 -7.54 2.14
N LEU A 69 11.07 -6.45 2.79
CA LEU A 69 9.80 -5.77 2.55
C LEU A 69 9.84 -4.74 1.42
N GLU A 70 11.00 -4.52 0.79
CA GLU A 70 11.23 -3.49 -0.23
C GLU A 70 10.86 -2.09 0.25
N ILE A 71 11.26 -1.77 1.47
CA ILE A 71 11.12 -0.45 2.04
C ILE A 71 12.36 0.37 1.70
N THR A 72 12.18 1.42 0.91
CA THR A 72 13.27 2.27 0.40
C THR A 72 13.28 3.67 0.99
N ARG A 73 12.26 4.02 1.78
CA ARG A 73 12.02 5.38 2.28
C ARG A 73 11.39 5.38 3.68
N PRO A 74 11.75 6.35 4.55
CA PRO A 74 11.09 6.55 5.85
C PRO A 74 9.67 7.07 5.64
N VAL A 75 8.85 7.19 6.69
CA VAL A 75 7.42 7.56 6.56
C VAL A 75 6.68 6.55 5.67
N SER A 76 6.92 5.27 5.94
CA SER A 76 6.29 4.18 5.19
C SER A 76 5.84 3.07 6.12
N PHE A 77 5.00 2.18 5.61
CA PHE A 77 4.65 0.94 6.29
C PHE A 77 4.32 -0.18 5.29
N SER A 78 4.51 -1.41 5.75
CA SER A 78 4.16 -2.62 5.01
C SER A 78 3.01 -3.35 5.71
N LEU A 79 2.18 -4.02 4.91
CA LEU A 79 1.17 -4.95 5.42
C LEU A 79 1.75 -6.37 5.42
N LEU A 80 1.70 -7.04 6.56
CA LEU A 80 2.02 -8.45 6.70
C LEU A 80 0.77 -9.25 7.03
N LYS A 81 0.78 -10.51 6.64
CA LYS A 81 -0.25 -11.48 7.02
C LYS A 81 0.43 -12.70 7.60
N ASN A 82 0.10 -13.05 8.83
CA ASN A 82 0.72 -14.16 9.56
C ASN A 82 2.27 -14.07 9.58
N GLY A 83 2.82 -12.87 9.77
CA GLY A 83 4.26 -12.60 9.74
C GLY A 83 4.93 -12.60 8.35
N GLU A 84 4.17 -12.87 7.27
CA GLU A 84 4.70 -12.93 5.91
C GLU A 84 4.42 -11.67 5.09
N LYS A 85 5.34 -11.34 4.18
CA LYS A 85 5.22 -10.21 3.26
C LYS A 85 4.03 -10.41 2.33
N THR A 86 3.18 -9.39 2.21
CA THR A 86 2.06 -9.38 1.26
C THR A 86 2.37 -8.67 -0.05
N GLY A 87 3.50 -7.96 -0.11
CA GLY A 87 3.87 -7.11 -1.24
C GLY A 87 3.15 -5.76 -1.25
N ILE A 88 2.35 -5.43 -0.23
CA ILE A 88 1.64 -4.14 -0.16
C ILE A 88 2.38 -3.18 0.77
N ASN A 89 2.82 -2.07 0.22
CA ASN A 89 3.49 -0.99 0.94
C ASN A 89 2.76 0.35 0.72
N PHE A 90 2.81 1.19 1.74
CA PHE A 90 2.34 2.57 1.67
C PHE A 90 3.49 3.47 2.10
N CYS A 91 3.89 4.36 1.22
CA CYS A 91 4.85 5.41 1.51
C CYS A 91 4.10 6.73 1.60
N GLY A 92 3.94 7.23 2.83
CA GLY A 92 3.10 8.36 3.18
C GLY A 92 1.92 7.95 4.08
N ILE A 93 1.00 8.88 4.29
CA ILE A 93 -0.17 8.69 5.16
C ILE A 93 -1.39 8.47 4.24
N PRO A 94 -2.05 7.30 4.26
CA PRO A 94 -3.18 7.00 3.39
C PRO A 94 -4.45 7.72 3.85
N GLY A 95 -4.46 9.05 3.70
CA GLY A 95 -5.61 9.90 3.96
C GLY A 95 -6.47 10.12 2.70
N GLY A 96 -7.44 11.04 2.81
CA GLY A 96 -8.26 11.44 1.66
C GLY A 96 -8.92 10.26 0.96
N HIS A 97 -8.75 10.17 -0.36
CA HIS A 97 -9.31 9.07 -1.15
C HIS A 97 -8.56 7.74 -0.97
N GLU A 98 -7.29 7.79 -0.56
CA GLU A 98 -6.46 6.59 -0.37
C GLU A 98 -6.70 5.88 0.97
N PHE A 99 -7.44 6.53 1.88
CA PHE A 99 -7.93 5.85 3.09
C PHE A 99 -8.74 4.60 2.72
N ASN A 100 -9.59 4.69 1.70
CA ASN A 100 -10.33 3.54 1.19
C ASN A 100 -9.40 2.46 0.61
N SER A 101 -8.34 2.85 -0.09
CA SER A 101 -7.35 1.91 -0.63
C SER A 101 -6.65 1.13 0.47
N PHE A 102 -6.30 1.79 1.58
CA PHE A 102 -5.73 1.15 2.77
C PHE A 102 -6.72 0.17 3.40
N ILE A 103 -7.96 0.59 3.67
CA ILE A 103 -8.95 -0.29 4.28
C ILE A 103 -9.26 -1.50 3.39
N LEU A 104 -9.39 -1.31 2.09
CA LEU A 104 -9.60 -2.40 1.14
C LEU A 104 -8.40 -3.34 1.03
N ALA A 105 -7.17 -2.84 1.18
CA ALA A 105 -5.98 -3.69 1.25
C ALA A 105 -6.04 -4.61 2.48
N VAL A 106 -6.31 -4.07 3.67
CA VAL A 106 -6.46 -4.86 4.90
C VAL A 106 -7.58 -5.90 4.77
N LEU A 107 -8.75 -5.50 4.28
CA LEU A 107 -9.89 -6.41 4.08
C LEU A 107 -9.60 -7.47 2.99
N GLY A 108 -8.90 -7.09 1.92
CA GLY A 108 -8.47 -7.98 0.85
C GLY A 108 -7.57 -9.11 1.37
N LEU A 109 -6.61 -8.78 2.23
CA LEU A 109 -5.73 -9.76 2.88
C LEU A 109 -6.51 -10.71 3.80
N ALA A 110 -7.59 -10.23 4.43
CA ALA A 110 -8.53 -11.05 5.18
C ALA A 110 -9.48 -11.89 4.29
N GLY A 111 -9.31 -11.85 2.97
CA GLY A 111 -10.10 -12.62 2.01
C GLY A 111 -11.47 -12.02 1.66
N LEU A 112 -11.69 -10.75 2.03
CA LEU A 112 -12.92 -9.99 1.78
C LEU A 112 -12.76 -9.09 0.54
N GLY A 113 -13.85 -8.84 -0.19
CA GLY A 113 -13.84 -7.96 -1.34
C GLY A 113 -13.43 -8.63 -2.66
N ARG A 114 -12.81 -7.85 -3.56
CA ARG A 114 -12.47 -8.27 -4.92
C ARG A 114 -11.35 -9.31 -4.91
N LYS A 115 -11.44 -10.32 -5.78
CA LYS A 115 -10.42 -11.35 -5.99
C LYS A 115 -10.03 -11.41 -7.46
N LEU A 116 -8.81 -11.89 -7.72
CA LEU A 116 -8.43 -12.32 -9.06
C LEU A 116 -9.05 -13.69 -9.34
N GLU A 117 -9.61 -13.86 -10.53
CA GLU A 117 -10.26 -15.11 -10.93
C GLU A 117 -9.76 -15.60 -12.30
N GLY A 118 -9.82 -16.92 -12.51
CA GLY A 118 -9.52 -17.57 -13.79
C GLY A 118 -8.18 -17.14 -14.41
N ASP A 119 -8.27 -16.54 -15.60
CA ASP A 119 -7.12 -16.12 -16.39
C ASP A 119 -6.31 -15.00 -15.71
N GLN A 120 -6.96 -14.09 -14.97
CA GLN A 120 -6.27 -13.02 -14.25
C GLN A 120 -5.34 -13.57 -13.17
N LEU A 121 -5.85 -14.48 -12.35
CA LEU A 121 -5.06 -15.12 -11.29
C LEU A 121 -3.91 -15.94 -11.88
N SER A 122 -4.19 -16.69 -12.95
CA SER A 122 -3.18 -17.52 -13.62
C SER A 122 -2.04 -16.69 -14.20
N LYS A 123 -2.35 -15.55 -14.83
CA LYS A 123 -1.36 -14.61 -15.37
C LYS A 123 -0.51 -13.98 -14.28
N VAL A 124 -1.14 -13.48 -13.22
CA VAL A 124 -0.41 -12.86 -12.11
C VAL A 124 0.48 -13.88 -11.41
N ALA A 125 -0.02 -15.09 -11.11
CA ALA A 125 0.76 -16.13 -10.46
C ALA A 125 1.93 -16.67 -11.33
N ALA A 126 1.85 -16.53 -12.64
CA ALA A 126 2.91 -16.96 -13.57
C ALA A 126 4.11 -16.00 -13.64
N VAL A 127 4.02 -14.81 -13.04
CA VAL A 127 5.14 -13.86 -13.03
C VAL A 127 6.24 -14.35 -12.08
N ASP A 128 7.37 -14.73 -12.65
CA ASP A 128 8.54 -15.27 -11.95
C ASP A 128 9.63 -14.22 -11.69
N LYS A 129 9.54 -13.06 -12.35
CA LYS A 129 10.45 -11.94 -12.14
C LYS A 129 10.06 -11.13 -10.91
N HIS A 130 11.08 -10.62 -10.24
CA HIS A 130 10.93 -9.65 -9.17
C HIS A 130 10.52 -8.28 -9.73
N LEU A 131 9.37 -7.76 -9.28
CA LEU A 131 8.80 -6.49 -9.73
C LEU A 131 8.53 -5.57 -8.54
N ASN A 132 9.24 -4.45 -8.49
CA ASN A 132 8.94 -3.33 -7.60
C ASN A 132 8.08 -2.30 -8.34
N ILE A 133 6.82 -2.20 -7.97
CA ILE A 133 5.85 -1.28 -8.56
C ILE A 133 5.67 -0.09 -7.63
N GLU A 134 5.83 1.12 -8.15
CA GLU A 134 5.65 2.36 -7.39
C GLU A 134 4.58 3.21 -8.06
N THR A 135 3.54 3.56 -7.32
CA THR A 135 2.44 4.38 -7.81
C THR A 135 2.43 5.72 -7.11
N PHE A 136 2.83 6.77 -7.83
CA PHE A 136 2.78 8.13 -7.33
C PHE A 136 1.36 8.68 -7.38
N ILE A 137 0.89 9.18 -6.24
CA ILE A 137 -0.47 9.69 -6.05
C ILE A 137 -0.46 11.09 -5.43
N SER A 138 -1.65 11.67 -5.37
CA SER A 138 -1.96 12.81 -4.49
C SER A 138 -3.24 12.49 -3.73
N LEU A 139 -3.33 12.88 -2.45
CA LEU A 139 -4.52 12.60 -1.62
C LEU A 139 -5.82 13.25 -2.16
N SER A 140 -5.70 14.27 -3.01
CA SER A 140 -6.83 14.91 -3.70
C SER A 140 -7.25 14.23 -5.00
N CYS A 141 -6.51 13.22 -5.46
CA CYS A 141 -6.76 12.50 -6.70
C CYS A 141 -7.91 11.51 -6.54
N THR A 142 -9.00 11.72 -7.27
CA THR A 142 -10.18 10.82 -7.22
C THR A 142 -10.02 9.55 -8.05
N LYS A 143 -8.98 9.48 -8.90
CA LYS A 143 -8.72 8.37 -9.83
C LYS A 143 -7.59 7.44 -9.40
N CYS A 144 -6.75 7.90 -8.48
CA CYS A 144 -5.63 7.14 -7.95
C CYS A 144 -6.04 5.86 -7.18
N PRO A 145 -7.15 5.86 -6.40
CA PRO A 145 -7.51 4.68 -5.62
C PRO A 145 -7.75 3.43 -6.45
N GLU A 146 -8.31 3.54 -7.65
CA GLU A 146 -8.60 2.38 -8.50
C GLU A 146 -7.31 1.67 -8.95
N VAL A 147 -6.29 2.45 -9.33
CA VAL A 147 -4.98 1.93 -9.74
C VAL A 147 -4.26 1.30 -8.56
N VAL A 148 -4.24 1.97 -7.41
CA VAL A 148 -3.60 1.48 -6.17
C VAL A 148 -4.26 0.19 -5.71
N GLN A 149 -5.59 0.13 -5.67
CA GLN A 149 -6.33 -1.07 -5.24
C GLN A 149 -6.08 -2.25 -6.19
N ALA A 150 -6.05 -2.00 -7.49
CA ALA A 150 -5.75 -3.05 -8.47
C ALA A 150 -4.32 -3.58 -8.33
N LEU A 151 -3.33 -2.71 -8.14
CA LEU A 151 -1.94 -3.12 -7.94
C LEU A 151 -1.72 -3.83 -6.59
N ASN A 152 -2.40 -3.42 -5.52
CA ASN A 152 -2.39 -4.13 -4.24
C ASN A 152 -3.01 -5.52 -4.37
N LEU A 153 -4.10 -5.65 -5.14
CA LEU A 153 -4.70 -6.96 -5.45
C LEU A 153 -3.74 -7.85 -6.25
N ILE A 154 -2.98 -7.29 -7.21
CA ILE A 154 -1.97 -8.03 -7.95
C ILE A 154 -0.83 -8.50 -7.01
N ALA A 155 -0.25 -7.58 -6.23
CA ALA A 155 0.87 -7.87 -5.32
C ALA A 155 0.52 -8.94 -4.28
N SER A 156 -0.66 -8.85 -3.66
CA SER A 156 -1.12 -9.85 -2.67
C SER A 156 -1.32 -11.26 -3.23
N ASN A 157 -1.33 -11.43 -4.55
CA ASN A 157 -1.47 -12.74 -5.21
C ASN A 157 -0.17 -13.25 -5.83
N ASN A 158 0.96 -12.55 -5.69
CA ASN A 158 2.26 -13.04 -6.14
C ASN A 158 3.42 -12.50 -5.26
N PRO A 159 4.21 -13.37 -4.61
CA PRO A 159 5.30 -12.95 -3.71
C PRO A 159 6.46 -12.22 -4.41
N ASN A 160 6.57 -12.31 -5.74
CA ASN A 160 7.60 -11.61 -6.52
C ASN A 160 7.21 -10.16 -6.84
N ILE A 161 6.00 -9.73 -6.49
CA ILE A 161 5.48 -8.41 -6.85
C ILE A 161 5.26 -7.60 -5.58
N THR A 162 5.85 -6.41 -5.56
CA THR A 162 5.56 -5.38 -4.56
C THR A 162 4.86 -4.20 -5.20
N SER A 163 3.80 -3.72 -4.56
CA SER A 163 3.05 -2.52 -4.89
C SER A 163 3.21 -1.51 -3.76
N SER A 164 3.93 -0.44 -4.05
CA SER A 164 4.15 0.69 -3.16
C SER A 164 3.36 1.90 -3.64
N LEU A 165 2.38 2.34 -2.86
CA LEU A 165 1.82 3.69 -3.03
C LEU A 165 2.85 4.72 -2.56
N VAL A 166 3.03 5.80 -3.32
CA VAL A 166 3.92 6.92 -2.95
C VAL A 166 3.13 8.23 -2.96
N ASP A 167 2.94 8.84 -1.79
CA ASP A 167 2.29 10.15 -1.68
C ASP A 167 3.25 11.26 -2.12
N GLY A 168 2.99 11.87 -3.27
CA GLY A 168 3.80 12.98 -3.79
C GLY A 168 3.82 14.22 -2.88
N GLY A 169 2.85 14.36 -1.97
CA GLY A 169 2.85 15.40 -0.96
C GLY A 169 3.85 15.15 0.18
N VAL A 170 4.24 13.89 0.41
CA VAL A 170 5.27 13.50 1.38
C VAL A 170 6.65 13.46 0.73
N TYR A 171 6.73 13.09 -0.55
CA TYR A 171 7.99 12.98 -1.31
C TYR A 171 8.03 13.95 -2.50
N PRO A 172 7.98 15.28 -2.28
CA PRO A 172 7.97 16.26 -3.37
C PRO A 172 9.28 16.27 -4.17
N GLU A 173 10.40 15.86 -3.57
CA GLU A 173 11.68 15.74 -4.24
C GLU A 173 11.65 14.65 -5.32
N GLU A 174 11.13 13.46 -5.00
CA GLU A 174 10.97 12.36 -5.97
C GLU A 174 10.02 12.76 -7.13
N VAL A 175 8.94 13.50 -6.82
CA VAL A 175 8.02 14.04 -7.82
C VAL A 175 8.74 14.97 -8.79
N SER A 176 9.60 15.86 -8.26
CA SER A 176 10.38 16.80 -9.04
C SER A 176 11.44 16.10 -9.89
N GLU A 177 12.21 15.19 -9.30
CA GLU A 177 13.27 14.44 -9.98
C GLU A 177 12.74 13.59 -11.14
N LYS A 178 11.58 12.96 -10.94
CA LYS A 178 10.91 12.15 -11.97
C LYS A 178 10.09 12.98 -12.96
N ASN A 179 10.03 14.32 -12.79
CA ASN A 179 9.23 15.24 -13.59
C ASN A 179 7.76 14.80 -13.72
N ILE A 180 7.16 14.39 -12.59
CA ILE A 180 5.77 13.93 -12.56
C ILE A 180 4.83 15.13 -12.67
N GLN A 181 4.10 15.22 -13.79
CA GLN A 181 3.21 16.34 -14.08
C GLN A 181 1.72 16.04 -13.84
N GLY A 182 1.37 14.78 -13.59
CA GLY A 182 0.01 14.34 -13.32
C GLY A 182 0.03 13.01 -12.58
N VAL A 183 -1.08 12.64 -11.94
CA VAL A 183 -1.22 11.41 -11.16
C VAL A 183 -2.55 10.71 -11.50
N PRO A 184 -2.67 9.38 -11.34
CA PRO A 184 -1.63 8.45 -10.88
C PRO A 184 -0.54 8.21 -11.94
N VAL A 185 0.68 7.90 -11.50
CA VAL A 185 1.77 7.43 -12.37
C VAL A 185 2.36 6.16 -11.79
N VAL A 186 2.46 5.14 -12.63
CA VAL A 186 2.99 3.83 -12.25
C VAL A 186 4.39 3.67 -12.82
N TYR A 187 5.33 3.31 -11.95
CA TYR A 187 6.68 2.88 -12.30
C TYR A 187 6.82 1.39 -11.99
N ILE A 188 7.54 0.65 -12.84
CA ILE A 188 7.93 -0.74 -12.60
C ILE A 188 9.45 -0.81 -12.70
N ASN A 189 10.11 -1.27 -11.63
CA ASN A 189 11.56 -1.36 -11.53
C ASN A 189 12.26 -0.04 -11.94
N GLY A 190 11.71 1.09 -11.49
CA GLY A 190 12.23 2.44 -11.75
C GLY A 190 11.87 3.04 -13.12
N ASN A 191 11.26 2.29 -14.02
CA ASN A 191 10.84 2.77 -15.34
C ASN A 191 9.35 3.15 -15.36
N GLN A 192 9.00 4.29 -15.95
CA GLN A 192 7.60 4.70 -16.06
C GLN A 192 6.84 3.73 -16.96
N ALA A 193 5.81 3.07 -16.42
CA ALA A 193 5.00 2.08 -17.10
C ALA A 193 3.64 2.63 -17.57
N ALA A 194 3.00 3.50 -16.78
CA ALA A 194 1.71 4.09 -17.12
C ALA A 194 1.48 5.45 -16.47
N ILE A 195 0.63 6.27 -17.09
CA ILE A 195 0.11 7.53 -16.55
C ILE A 195 -1.41 7.51 -16.66
N GLY A 196 -2.09 8.00 -15.62
CA GLY A 196 -3.55 8.13 -15.57
C GLY A 196 -4.25 6.85 -15.13
N GLU A 197 -5.58 6.89 -15.17
CA GLU A 197 -6.46 5.78 -14.82
C GLU A 197 -6.14 4.54 -15.66
N GLN A 198 -6.07 3.37 -15.01
CA GLN A 198 -5.83 2.07 -15.64
C GLN A 198 -6.82 1.06 -15.10
N THR A 199 -7.34 0.18 -15.97
CA THR A 199 -8.13 -0.96 -15.52
C THR A 199 -7.24 -2.06 -14.95
N LEU A 200 -7.82 -2.97 -14.16
CA LEU A 200 -7.10 -4.14 -13.65
C LEU A 200 -6.45 -4.96 -14.78
N GLU A 201 -7.15 -5.16 -15.89
CA GLU A 201 -6.67 -5.94 -17.03
C GLU A 201 -5.46 -5.28 -17.69
N GLN A 202 -5.45 -3.94 -17.81
CA GLN A 202 -4.31 -3.20 -18.32
C GLN A 202 -3.10 -3.34 -17.39
N LEU A 203 -3.31 -3.21 -16.07
CA LEU A 203 -2.25 -3.36 -15.07
C LEU A 203 -1.66 -4.77 -15.05
N ILE A 204 -2.49 -5.81 -15.14
CA ILE A 204 -2.01 -7.20 -15.29
C ILE A 204 -1.17 -7.33 -16.58
N GLY A 205 -1.62 -6.73 -17.68
CA GLY A 205 -0.87 -6.72 -18.94
C GLY A 205 0.52 -6.07 -18.80
N LEU A 206 0.62 -4.94 -18.10
CA LEU A 206 1.90 -4.27 -17.81
C LEU A 206 2.82 -5.14 -16.96
N VAL A 207 2.28 -5.72 -15.89
CA VAL A 207 3.00 -6.56 -14.94
C VAL A 207 3.55 -7.82 -15.60
N VAL A 208 2.74 -8.49 -16.43
CA VAL A 208 3.17 -9.72 -17.15
C VAL A 208 4.23 -9.41 -18.22
N SER A 209 4.26 -8.19 -18.74
CA SER A 209 5.15 -7.80 -19.84
C SER A 209 6.47 -7.14 -19.38
N ALA A 210 6.59 -6.79 -18.10
CA ALA A 210 7.81 -6.24 -17.50
C ALA A 210 8.92 -7.31 -17.39
#